data_AF-A0A1S6FGN5-F1
#
_entry.id   AF-A0A1S6FGN5-F1
#
_cell.length_a   1.000
_cell.length_b   1.000
_cell.length_c   1.000
_cell.angle_alpha   90.00
_cell.angle_beta   90.00
_cell.angle_gamma   90.00
#
_symmetry.space_group_name_H-M   'P 1'
#
loop_
_entity.id
_entity.type
_entity.pdbx_description
1 polymer ?
#
loop_
_entity_poly.entity_id
_entity_poly.type
_entity_poly.pdbx_seq_one_letter_code
_entity_poly.pdbx_strand_id
1 'polypeptide(L)'
;MGGDGLDERVFATVENIVDHGGDAWWLHLSQCRACGQHWLIAQEERIFDEHFLRRLSVDEARRISVNAEWPVEFLSYERVLRTGHALRVRPCVFLEQLSPSLVWAAEDLRKERPDISVEEIALLLGATATQAKRLLAAASSKQGSWWQRTRDRLGW
;
A
#
# COMPACT_ATOMS: atom_id res chain seq x y z
N MET A 1 -11.37 12.45 14.61
CA MET A 1 -11.41 11.06 14.13
C MET A 1 -12.13 10.27 15.21
N GLY A 2 -13.32 9.76 14.91
CA GLY A 2 -14.25 9.21 15.89
C GLY A 2 -15.60 9.00 15.21
N GLY A 3 -15.60 8.17 14.16
CA GLY A 3 -16.84 7.55 13.69
C GLY A 3 -17.28 6.50 14.69
N ASP A 4 -18.46 5.90 14.49
CA ASP A 4 -19.05 4.91 15.39
C ASP A 4 -18.23 3.59 15.53
N GLY A 5 -16.92 3.58 15.23
CA GLY A 5 -16.05 2.39 15.24
C GLY A 5 -16.57 1.29 14.30
N LEU A 6 -17.15 1.68 13.16
CA LEU A 6 -17.73 0.71 12.21
C LEU A 6 -16.64 -0.09 11.51
N ASP A 7 -15.56 0.58 11.11
CA ASP A 7 -14.32 0.01 10.62
C ASP A 7 -13.70 -0.95 11.65
N GLU A 8 -13.54 -0.51 12.90
CA GLU A 8 -13.02 -1.36 13.99
C GLU A 8 -13.87 -2.62 14.17
N ARG A 9 -15.20 -2.51 14.11
CA ARG A 9 -16.12 -3.65 14.20
C ARG A 9 -16.00 -4.61 13.02
N VAL A 10 -15.82 -4.10 11.81
CA VAL A 10 -15.59 -4.93 10.62
C VAL A 10 -14.26 -5.67 10.76
N PHE A 11 -13.18 -4.95 11.03
CA PHE A 11 -11.85 -5.56 11.14
C PHE A 11 -11.72 -6.49 12.34
N ALA A 12 -12.46 -6.27 13.44
CA ALA A 12 -12.56 -7.22 14.54
C ALA A 12 -13.17 -8.57 14.12
N THR A 13 -13.79 -8.68 12.94
CA THR A 13 -14.26 -9.95 12.37
C THR A 13 -13.37 -10.51 11.29
N VAL A 14 -12.39 -9.75 10.80
CA VAL A 14 -11.52 -10.14 9.69
C VAL A 14 -10.21 -10.66 10.26
N GLU A 15 -9.94 -11.94 10.03
CA GLU A 15 -8.70 -12.60 10.44
C GLU A 15 -7.75 -12.71 9.24
N ASN A 16 -6.48 -12.34 9.45
CA ASN A 16 -5.43 -12.53 8.45
C ASN A 16 -5.08 -14.01 8.36
N ILE A 17 -5.12 -14.56 7.14
CA ILE A 17 -4.83 -15.96 6.84
C ILE A 17 -3.40 -16.12 6.35
N VAL A 18 -2.97 -15.27 5.42
CA VAL A 18 -1.62 -15.27 4.89
C VAL A 18 -1.25 -13.88 4.36
N ASP A 19 -0.09 -13.39 4.78
CA ASP A 19 0.54 -12.22 4.19
C ASP A 19 1.24 -12.61 2.89
N HIS A 20 1.19 -11.73 1.89
CA HIS A 20 2.07 -11.89 0.73
C HIS A 20 3.54 -11.80 1.17
N GLY A 21 3.84 -10.84 2.05
CA GLY A 21 5.18 -10.57 2.55
C GLY A 21 6.16 -10.06 1.47
N GLY A 22 7.41 -9.90 1.87
CA GLY A 22 8.48 -9.42 0.99
C GLY A 22 8.24 -7.98 0.52
N ASP A 23 8.37 -7.74 -0.78
CA ASP A 23 8.24 -6.40 -1.37
C ASP A 23 6.77 -5.91 -1.43
N ALA A 24 5.77 -6.77 -1.23
CA ALA A 24 4.35 -6.42 -1.23
C ALA A 24 3.76 -6.45 0.20
N TRP A 25 4.38 -5.70 1.10
CA TRP A 25 4.01 -5.58 2.52
C TRP A 25 2.56 -5.17 2.76
N TRP A 26 1.92 -4.51 1.80
CA TRP A 26 0.52 -4.07 1.88
C TRP A 26 -0.51 -5.19 1.66
N LEU A 27 -0.11 -6.31 1.06
CA LEU A 27 -1.04 -7.30 0.51
C LEU A 27 -1.19 -8.54 1.38
N HIS A 28 -2.42 -8.89 1.70
CA HIS A 28 -2.72 -10.10 2.45
C HIS A 28 -4.08 -10.72 2.09
N LEU A 29 -4.23 -12.01 2.37
CA LEU A 29 -5.48 -12.76 2.31
C LEU A 29 -6.07 -12.81 3.71
N SER A 30 -7.35 -12.45 3.82
CA SER A 30 -8.10 -12.52 5.08
C SER A 30 -9.40 -13.28 4.93
N GLN A 31 -9.97 -13.72 6.05
CA GLN A 31 -11.28 -14.34 6.12
C GLN A 31 -12.11 -13.69 7.24
N CYS A 32 -13.38 -13.42 6.97
CA CYS A 32 -14.32 -12.99 8.00
C CYS A 32 -14.75 -14.21 8.86
N ARG A 33 -14.44 -14.20 10.15
CA ARG A 33 -14.82 -15.27 11.09
C ARG A 33 -16.33 -15.41 11.32
N ALA A 34 -17.10 -14.36 11.02
CA ALA A 34 -18.55 -14.36 11.24
C ALA A 34 -19.33 -15.02 10.08
N CYS A 35 -18.88 -14.86 8.84
CA CYS A 35 -19.59 -15.36 7.65
C CYS A 35 -18.74 -16.22 6.70
N GLY A 36 -17.45 -16.42 6.97
CA GLY A 36 -16.53 -17.20 6.15
C GLY A 36 -16.09 -16.53 4.84
N GLN A 37 -16.47 -15.27 4.60
CA GLN A 37 -16.11 -14.56 3.38
C GLN A 37 -14.60 -14.27 3.33
N HIS A 38 -13.96 -14.67 2.23
CA HIS A 38 -12.55 -14.37 1.95
C HIS A 38 -12.38 -13.01 1.28
N TRP A 39 -11.30 -12.31 1.63
CA TRP A 39 -10.97 -10.98 1.14
C TRP A 39 -9.50 -10.92 0.75
N LEU A 40 -9.24 -10.36 -0.43
CA LEU A 40 -7.92 -9.83 -0.75
C LEU A 40 -7.89 -8.40 -0.25
N ILE A 41 -6.95 -8.09 0.63
CA ILE A 41 -6.84 -6.78 1.26
C ILE A 41 -5.50 -6.15 0.89
N ALA A 42 -5.56 -4.94 0.36
CA ALA A 42 -4.40 -4.06 0.26
C ALA A 42 -4.54 -2.95 1.31
N GLN A 43 -3.64 -2.95 2.30
CA GLN A 43 -3.51 -1.90 3.30
C GLN A 43 -2.61 -0.79 2.74
N GLU A 44 -3.21 0.31 2.32
CA GLU A 44 -2.49 1.50 1.90
C GLU A 44 -2.48 2.50 3.06
N GLU A 45 -1.44 2.45 3.88
CA GLU A 45 -1.28 3.29 5.07
C GLU A 45 -0.40 4.53 4.85
N ARG A 46 0.25 4.64 3.68
CA ARG A 46 1.29 5.64 3.46
C ARG A 46 0.79 6.89 2.76
N ILE A 47 -0.20 6.78 1.88
CA ILE A 47 -0.65 7.84 0.97
C ILE A 47 -2.14 8.10 1.10
N PHE A 48 -2.96 7.06 1.26
CA PHE A 48 -4.41 7.14 1.39
C PHE A 48 -4.89 6.89 2.81
N ASP A 49 -4.16 6.09 3.60
CA ASP A 49 -4.60 5.64 4.93
C ASP A 49 -5.93 4.86 4.86
N GLU A 50 -5.99 3.93 3.92
CA GLU A 50 -7.19 3.18 3.55
C GLU A 50 -6.90 1.68 3.38
N HIS A 51 -7.95 0.87 3.54
CA HIS A 51 -7.94 -0.55 3.20
C HIS A 51 -8.78 -0.79 1.95
N PHE A 52 -8.16 -1.31 0.89
CA PHE A 52 -8.88 -1.73 -0.32
C PHE A 52 -9.20 -3.22 -0.24
N LEU A 53 -10.49 -3.54 -0.22
CA LEU A 53 -10.98 -4.91 -0.09
C LEU A 53 -11.57 -5.40 -1.41
N ARG A 54 -11.08 -6.54 -1.91
CA ARG A 54 -11.70 -7.30 -3.00
C ARG A 54 -12.27 -8.60 -2.45
N ARG A 55 -13.56 -8.83 -2.68
CA ARG A 55 -14.22 -10.09 -2.31
C ARG A 55 -13.63 -11.23 -3.15
N LEU A 56 -13.28 -12.34 -2.50
CA LEU A 56 -12.78 -13.55 -3.15
C LEU A 56 -13.80 -14.69 -3.07
N SER A 57 -13.86 -15.48 -4.12
CA SER A 57 -14.44 -16.83 -4.04
C SER A 57 -13.53 -17.76 -3.22
N VAL A 58 -14.09 -18.88 -2.75
CA VAL A 58 -13.33 -19.91 -2.04
C VAL A 58 -12.21 -20.46 -2.93
N ASP A 59 -12.46 -20.64 -4.23
CA ASP A 59 -11.46 -21.13 -5.17
C ASP A 59 -10.31 -20.14 -5.38
N GLU A 60 -10.59 -18.84 -5.46
CA GLU A 60 -9.54 -17.82 -5.51
C GLU A 60 -8.70 -17.80 -4.23
N ALA A 61 -9.35 -17.83 -3.07
CA ALA A 61 -8.64 -17.86 -1.78
C ALA A 61 -7.75 -19.11 -1.64
N ARG A 62 -8.23 -20.26 -2.13
CA ARG A 62 -7.46 -21.51 -2.15
C ARG A 62 -6.25 -21.43 -3.08
N ARG A 63 -6.38 -20.83 -4.26
CA ARG A 63 -5.24 -20.62 -5.17
C ARG A 63 -4.16 -19.76 -4.54
N ILE A 64 -4.53 -18.72 -3.79
CA ILE A 64 -3.57 -17.91 -3.03
C ILE A 64 -2.89 -18.75 -1.95
N SER A 65 -3.64 -19.41 -1.07
CA SER A 65 -3.08 -20.08 0.10
C SER A 65 -2.28 -21.35 -0.23
N VAL A 66 -2.63 -22.06 -1.30
CA VAL A 66 -1.98 -23.33 -1.68
C VAL A 66 -0.89 -23.12 -2.73
N ASN A 67 -1.12 -22.22 -3.70
CA ASN A 67 -0.24 -22.07 -4.86
C ASN A 67 0.52 -20.74 -4.89
N ALA A 68 0.30 -19.84 -3.93
CA ALA A 68 0.79 -18.46 -3.96
C ALA A 68 0.39 -17.70 -5.25
N GLU A 69 -0.77 -18.04 -5.81
CA GLU A 69 -1.32 -17.40 -7.00
C GLU A 69 -2.15 -16.17 -6.61
N TRP A 70 -1.49 -15.02 -6.52
CA TRP A 70 -2.12 -13.77 -6.12
C TRP A 70 -2.82 -13.05 -7.29
N PRO A 71 -4.05 -12.56 -7.10
CA PRO A 71 -4.73 -11.72 -8.08
C PRO A 71 -3.94 -10.43 -8.36
N VAL A 72 -3.88 -10.04 -9.63
CA VAL A 72 -2.99 -8.98 -10.10
C VAL A 72 -3.38 -7.58 -9.62
N GLU A 73 -4.63 -7.38 -9.19
CA GLU A 73 -5.18 -6.07 -8.84
C GLU A 73 -4.31 -5.30 -7.83
N PHE A 74 -3.75 -5.99 -6.84
CA PHE A 74 -2.96 -5.38 -5.76
C PHE A 74 -1.51 -5.87 -5.71
N LEU A 75 -1.02 -6.55 -6.75
CA LEU A 75 0.34 -7.11 -6.76
C LEU A 75 1.45 -6.07 -6.76
N SER A 76 1.17 -4.87 -7.29
CA SER A 76 2.10 -3.76 -7.41
C SER A 76 1.64 -2.58 -6.60
N TYR A 77 2.56 -1.83 -5.99
CA TYR A 77 2.20 -0.65 -5.22
C TYR A 77 1.57 0.41 -6.12
N GLU A 78 2.05 0.55 -7.37
CA GLU A 78 1.44 1.44 -8.36
C GLU A 78 -0.06 1.12 -8.57
N ARG A 79 -0.45 -0.16 -8.68
CA ARG A 79 -1.85 -0.54 -8.88
C ARG A 79 -2.71 -0.30 -7.65
N VAL A 80 -2.15 -0.48 -6.44
CA VAL A 80 -2.83 -0.08 -5.20
C VAL A 80 -3.12 1.41 -5.25
N LEU A 81 -2.13 2.23 -5.60
CA LEU A 81 -2.32 3.67 -5.68
C LEU A 81 -3.35 4.08 -6.76
N ARG A 82 -3.27 3.46 -7.94
CA ARG A 82 -4.25 3.66 -9.01
C ARG A 82 -5.66 3.25 -8.60
N THR A 83 -5.79 2.21 -7.76
CA THR A 83 -7.10 1.80 -7.23
C THR A 83 -7.69 2.89 -6.34
N GLY A 84 -6.91 3.47 -5.43
CA GLY A 84 -7.34 4.60 -4.61
C GLY A 84 -7.85 5.77 -5.46
N HIS A 85 -7.08 6.15 -6.48
CA HIS A 85 -7.50 7.21 -7.43
C HIS A 85 -8.78 6.84 -8.20
N ALA A 86 -8.91 5.60 -8.69
CA ALA A 86 -10.10 5.14 -9.41
C ALA A 86 -11.36 5.16 -8.51
N LEU A 87 -11.19 4.87 -7.23
CA LEU A 87 -12.24 4.98 -6.20
C LEU A 87 -12.46 6.41 -5.69
N ARG A 88 -11.74 7.40 -6.25
CA ARG A 88 -11.78 8.83 -5.87
C ARG A 88 -11.39 9.08 -4.42
N VAL A 89 -10.59 8.19 -3.85
CA VAL A 89 -9.93 8.43 -2.56
C VAL A 89 -8.91 9.55 -2.75
N ARG A 90 -8.89 10.51 -1.84
CA ARG A 90 -7.96 11.63 -1.89
C ARG A 90 -6.68 11.24 -1.16
N PRO A 91 -5.49 11.44 -1.76
CA PRO A 91 -4.24 11.29 -1.03
C PRO A 91 -4.22 12.22 0.20
N CYS A 92 -3.63 11.76 1.28
CA CYS A 92 -3.36 12.56 2.47
C CYS A 92 -2.49 13.78 2.10
N VAL A 93 -2.81 14.92 2.72
CA VAL A 93 -1.99 16.12 2.59
C VAL A 93 -0.94 16.11 3.70
N PHE A 94 0.31 15.86 3.31
CA PHE A 94 1.44 15.87 4.24
C PHE A 94 1.89 17.29 4.57
N LEU A 95 2.02 17.59 5.87
CA LEU A 95 2.60 18.86 6.33
C LEU A 95 4.11 18.93 6.04
N GLU A 96 4.82 17.82 6.27
CA GLU A 96 6.23 17.68 5.91
C GLU A 96 6.35 17.21 4.46
N GLN A 97 6.92 18.06 3.60
CA GLN A 97 6.96 17.82 2.15
C GLN A 97 7.86 16.65 1.75
N LEU A 98 8.80 16.28 2.63
CA LEU A 98 9.71 15.14 2.47
C LEU A 98 9.46 14.09 3.56
N SER A 99 8.20 13.88 3.94
CA SER A 99 7.86 12.86 4.93
C SER A 99 8.40 11.48 4.50
N PRO A 100 8.81 10.61 5.46
CA PRO A 100 9.31 9.28 5.12
C PRO A 100 8.33 8.47 4.26
N SER A 101 7.03 8.52 4.56
CA SER A 101 5.99 7.85 3.77
C SER A 101 6.01 8.26 2.29
N LEU A 102 6.14 9.56 2.02
CA LEU A 102 6.23 10.08 0.64
C LEU A 102 7.54 9.66 -0.05
N VAL A 103 8.66 9.70 0.67
CA VAL A 103 9.97 9.33 0.12
C VAL A 103 10.00 7.84 -0.22
N TRP A 104 9.55 6.98 0.70
CA TRP A 104 9.47 5.53 0.49
C TRP A 104 8.49 5.18 -0.62
N ALA A 105 7.33 5.84 -0.67
CA ALA A 105 6.38 5.60 -1.75
C ALA A 105 6.96 5.96 -3.13
N ALA A 106 7.69 7.08 -3.23
CA ALA A 106 8.38 7.45 -4.47
C ALA A 106 9.52 6.48 -4.83
N GLU A 107 10.25 5.97 -3.84
CA GLU A 107 11.31 4.97 -4.01
C GLU A 107 10.74 3.63 -4.49
N ASP A 108 9.69 3.12 -3.83
CA ASP A 108 9.04 1.85 -4.18
C ASP A 108 8.46 1.92 -5.60
N LEU A 109 7.81 3.02 -5.98
CA LEU A 109 7.34 3.25 -7.35
C LEU A 109 8.48 3.24 -8.38
N ARG A 110 9.62 3.86 -8.07
CA ARG A 110 10.79 3.88 -8.96
C ARG A 110 11.47 2.53 -9.06
N LYS A 111 11.53 1.77 -7.95
CA LYS A 111 12.09 0.42 -7.91
C LYS A 111 11.25 -0.53 -8.76
N GLU A 112 9.94 -0.46 -8.62
CA GLU A 112 8.98 -1.28 -9.37
C GLU A 112 8.94 -0.94 -10.85
N ARG A 113 8.95 0.36 -11.20
CA ARG A 113 8.95 0.83 -12.60
C ARG A 113 10.03 1.91 -12.81
N PRO A 114 11.26 1.53 -13.20
CA PRO A 114 12.39 2.47 -13.32
C PRO A 114 12.16 3.63 -14.29
N ASP A 115 11.35 3.44 -15.33
CA ASP A 115 11.00 4.41 -16.36
C ASP A 115 9.79 5.29 -16.01
N ILE A 116 9.19 5.13 -14.82
CA ILE A 116 8.08 5.99 -14.38
C ILE A 116 8.46 7.48 -14.43
N SER A 117 7.57 8.29 -15.02
CA SER A 117 7.77 9.73 -15.11
C SER A 117 7.61 10.40 -13.74
N VAL A 118 8.22 11.58 -13.59
CA VAL A 118 8.05 12.40 -12.38
C VAL A 118 6.59 12.80 -12.21
N GLU A 119 5.94 13.12 -13.31
CA GLU A 119 4.56 13.57 -13.38
C GLU A 119 3.59 12.47 -12.92
N GLU A 120 3.85 11.21 -13.29
CA GLU A 120 3.07 10.08 -12.80
C GLU A 120 3.28 9.82 -11.30
N ILE A 121 4.51 9.89 -10.80
CA ILE A 121 4.75 9.79 -9.35
C ILE A 121 3.99 10.91 -8.63
N ALA A 122 4.09 12.15 -9.10
CA ALA A 122 3.40 13.27 -8.52
C ALA A 122 1.88 13.03 -8.47
N LEU A 123 1.29 12.57 -9.57
CA LEU A 123 -0.13 12.23 -9.63
C LEU A 123 -0.51 11.14 -8.63
N LEU A 124 0.24 10.03 -8.59
CA LEU A 124 -0.04 8.90 -7.71
C LEU A 124 0.03 9.27 -6.23
N LEU A 125 1.01 10.11 -5.85
CA LEU A 125 1.23 10.53 -4.47
C LEU A 125 0.43 11.78 -4.05
N GLY A 126 -0.39 12.36 -4.95
CA GLY A 126 -1.09 13.61 -4.67
C GLY A 126 -0.16 14.81 -4.47
N ALA A 127 1.02 14.78 -5.09
CA ALA A 127 2.08 15.77 -4.98
C ALA A 127 2.20 16.62 -6.25
N THR A 128 3.04 17.65 -6.19
CA THR A 128 3.45 18.41 -7.40
C THR A 128 4.65 17.74 -8.07
N ALA A 129 4.86 17.96 -9.38
CA ALA A 129 6.04 17.45 -10.08
C ALA A 129 7.36 17.94 -9.45
N THR A 130 7.41 19.19 -8.98
CA THR A 130 8.56 19.74 -8.25
C THR A 130 8.82 18.98 -6.95
N GLN A 131 7.77 18.64 -6.21
CA GLN A 131 7.90 17.85 -4.99
C GLN A 131 8.35 16.41 -5.30
N ALA A 132 7.76 15.76 -6.31
CA ALA A 132 8.16 14.42 -6.73
C ALA A 132 9.65 14.34 -7.12
N LYS A 133 10.19 15.36 -7.81
CA LYS A 133 11.65 15.44 -8.09
C LYS A 133 12.48 15.48 -6.81
N ARG A 134 12.03 16.23 -5.80
CA ARG A 134 12.73 16.33 -4.51
C ARG A 134 12.65 15.02 -3.73
N LEU A 135 11.51 14.34 -3.74
CA LEU A 135 11.33 13.02 -3.11
C LEU A 135 12.31 11.99 -3.69
N LEU A 136 12.41 11.90 -5.02
CA LEU A 136 13.34 10.99 -5.71
C LEU A 136 14.82 11.32 -5.40
N ALA A 137 15.16 12.61 -5.35
CA ALA A 137 16.50 13.03 -4.98
C ALA A 137 16.84 12.67 -3.52
N ALA A 138 15.87 12.82 -2.60
CA ALA A 138 16.02 12.44 -1.20
C ALA A 138 16.23 10.93 -1.04
N ALA A 139 15.44 10.11 -1.74
CA ALA A 139 15.58 8.64 -1.77
C ALA A 139 16.95 8.20 -2.28
N SER A 140 17.49 8.89 -3.30
CA SER A 140 18.80 8.57 -3.90
C SER A 140 20.00 9.03 -3.06
N SER A 141 19.81 9.99 -2.14
CA SER A 141 20.87 10.50 -1.29
C SER A 141 21.11 9.58 -0.07
N LYS A 142 22.31 9.57 0.52
CA LYS A 142 22.67 8.74 1.69
C LYS A 142 21.76 8.88 2.93
N GLN A 143 20.78 9.79 2.91
CA GLN A 143 19.64 9.75 3.84
C GLN A 143 18.89 8.41 3.73
N GLY A 144 18.74 7.83 2.54
CA GLY A 144 18.25 6.46 2.35
C GLY A 144 19.02 5.43 3.18
N SER A 145 20.35 5.56 3.32
CA SER A 145 21.16 4.63 4.13
C SER A 145 20.97 4.77 5.65
N TRP A 146 20.58 5.95 6.13
CA TRP A 146 20.26 6.14 7.54
C TRP A 146 18.85 5.62 7.85
N TRP A 147 17.89 5.86 6.95
CA TRP A 147 16.50 5.45 7.11
C TRP A 147 16.23 3.97 6.75
N GLN A 148 16.99 3.35 5.83
CA GLN A 148 16.99 1.91 5.57
C GLN A 148 17.40 1.12 6.83
N ARG A 149 18.43 1.60 7.54
CA ARG A 149 18.83 1.04 8.85
C ARG A 149 17.76 1.16 9.93
N THR A 150 16.85 2.13 9.80
CA THR A 150 15.71 2.31 10.70
C THR A 150 14.54 1.41 10.31
N ARG A 151 14.33 1.17 9.00
CA ARG A 151 13.33 0.22 8.47
C ARG A 151 13.60 -1.21 8.96
N ASP A 152 14.84 -1.67 8.83
CA ASP A 152 15.28 -2.99 9.32
C ASP A 152 15.13 -3.15 10.84
N ARG A 153 15.18 -2.05 11.59
CA ARG A 153 15.02 -2.03 13.06
C ARG A 153 13.57 -1.95 13.51
N LEU A 154 12.68 -1.39 12.70
CA LEU A 154 11.27 -1.20 13.04
C LEU A 154 10.36 -2.30 12.49
N GLY A 155 10.88 -3.21 11.65
CA GLY A 155 10.14 -4.39 11.19
C GLY A 155 9.06 -4.11 10.16
N TRP A 156 9.28 -3.10 9.30
CA TRP A 156 8.41 -2.75 8.16
C TRP A 156 9.08 -3.11 6.83
#